data_AF-A0A1R2CKK3-F1
#
_entry.id   AF-A0A1R2CKK3-F1
#
_cell.length_a   1.000
_cell.length_b   1.000
_cell.length_c   1.000
_cell.angle_alpha   90.00
_cell.angle_beta   90.00
_cell.angle_gamma   90.00
#
_symmetry.space_group_name_H-M   'P 1'
#
loop_
_entity.id
_entity.type
_entity.pdbx_description
1 polymer ?
#
loop_
_entity_poly.entity_id
_entity_poly.type
_entity_poly.pdbx_seq_one_letter_code
_entity_poly.pdbx_strand_id
1 'polypeptide(L)'
;MISFKTNIFFLLCALAFGKQSFLQADMSSYGELGESIEEMSMSLSEMSSKFSDALQSTDQIINASVTYTMDSSLEIIDSQLIELSEKLLKTEIKIQETSQDIAMLSNKCEEFSDCLSCTSNDLCVWCNSGFCAEGSESGPFQNECDDFLYSECSSTTCEAYTTCTSCIFSNCGWCDSTQSCDEGTSSDSGSCSQEDYFHIDGNICDSETDLGGEISSIDLYIYSNPTGSSDSLLLQLESLLEDLYSQAISIQQDIDILNLAKSKMQSSSSDIKNVQVPSFTVEPIYGIGELADDLYKAEVLASQAAEEKYAKDAEVKTINESTEVIEENTEIVLQEIIETTEDFQEDLDALEADIYAALDDLQSDIDAMEAEAEAEAEAEAEAAAEAEAEALEEEIAAEEEETEAEVEEEEEEEEEEEEEF
;
A
#
# COMPACT_ATOMS: atom_id res chain seq x y z
N MET A 1 -10.36 63.23 -11.02
CA MET A 1 -10.20 64.09 -12.20
C MET A 1 -11.34 63.75 -13.15
N ILE A 2 -12.10 64.77 -13.61
CA ILE A 2 -13.17 64.76 -14.64
C ILE A 2 -14.47 64.03 -14.21
N SER A 3 -15.45 64.70 -13.59
CA SER A 3 -16.51 65.60 -14.13
C SER A 3 -17.81 64.88 -14.50
N PHE A 4 -18.75 64.79 -13.55
CA PHE A 4 -20.19 64.58 -13.81
C PHE A 4 -20.99 65.63 -13.01
N LYS A 5 -20.87 66.89 -13.44
CA LYS A 5 -21.84 67.94 -13.17
C LYS A 5 -22.61 68.20 -14.47
N THR A 6 -23.86 68.63 -14.32
CA THR A 6 -24.77 69.21 -15.33
C THR A 6 -25.82 68.25 -15.92
N ASN A 7 -26.95 68.08 -15.22
CA ASN A 7 -28.31 68.18 -15.82
C ASN A 7 -29.42 68.00 -14.78
N ILE A 8 -29.43 68.84 -13.74
CA ILE A 8 -30.54 68.97 -12.76
C ILE A 8 -31.37 70.25 -13.01
N PHE A 9 -31.12 71.01 -14.08
CA PHE A 9 -31.70 72.37 -14.20
C PHE A 9 -32.65 72.61 -15.40
N PHE A 10 -33.06 71.59 -16.15
CA PHE A 10 -33.93 71.79 -17.32
C PHE A 10 -35.32 71.14 -17.28
N LEU A 11 -35.68 70.44 -16.20
CA LEU A 11 -36.99 69.77 -16.10
C LEU A 11 -37.96 70.46 -15.14
N LEU A 12 -37.96 71.81 -15.18
CA LEU A 12 -38.91 72.66 -14.45
C LEU A 12 -39.67 73.66 -15.34
N CYS A 13 -39.68 73.50 -16.67
CA CYS A 13 -40.25 74.54 -17.56
C CYS A 13 -41.17 74.11 -18.73
N ALA A 14 -41.76 72.92 -18.75
CA ALA A 14 -42.66 72.53 -19.86
C ALA A 14 -44.03 71.97 -19.44
N LEU A 15 -44.51 72.30 -18.23
CA LEU A 15 -45.87 72.00 -17.76
C LEU A 15 -46.82 73.22 -17.84
N ALA A 16 -46.72 74.00 -18.92
CA ALA A 16 -47.76 74.99 -19.20
C ALA A 16 -47.87 75.25 -20.70
N PHE A 17 -49.13 75.23 -21.17
CA PHE A 17 -49.64 75.61 -22.49
C PHE A 17 -49.68 74.53 -23.57
N GLY A 18 -50.89 74.02 -23.79
CA GLY A 18 -51.21 73.24 -24.98
C GLY A 18 -52.59 72.58 -25.01
N LYS A 19 -53.63 73.14 -24.37
CA LYS A 19 -55.01 72.78 -24.69
C LYS A 19 -55.45 73.58 -25.92
N GLN A 20 -56.09 72.88 -26.85
CA GLN A 20 -56.90 73.34 -28.00
C GLN A 20 -56.22 73.39 -29.38
N SER A 21 -56.34 72.26 -30.10
CA SER A 21 -56.60 72.12 -31.54
C SER A 21 -57.06 70.67 -31.74
N PHE A 22 -58.34 70.34 -31.58
CA PHE A 22 -59.43 70.51 -32.54
C PHE A 22 -59.20 69.69 -33.84
N LEU A 23 -59.72 68.46 -33.80
CA LEU A 23 -60.53 67.84 -34.86
C LEU A 23 -60.12 68.17 -36.30
N GLN A 24 -59.07 67.52 -36.79
CA GLN A 24 -58.86 67.23 -38.22
C GLN A 24 -57.66 66.28 -38.38
N ALA A 25 -57.90 64.97 -38.27
CA ALA A 25 -57.01 63.95 -38.82
C ALA A 25 -57.85 62.71 -39.14
N ASP A 26 -58.38 62.71 -40.36
CA ASP A 26 -58.85 61.52 -41.04
C ASP A 26 -57.73 60.47 -41.12
N MET A 27 -58.07 59.23 -40.75
CA MET A 27 -57.41 57.96 -41.13
C MET A 27 -55.93 57.69 -40.74
N SER A 28 -55.26 58.46 -39.89
CA SER A 28 -53.88 58.11 -39.43
C SER A 28 -53.81 57.23 -38.16
N SER A 29 -54.94 56.95 -37.49
CA SER A 29 -54.96 56.18 -36.22
C SER A 29 -54.60 54.70 -36.36
N TYR A 30 -54.73 54.11 -37.56
CA TYR A 30 -54.17 52.77 -37.84
C TYR A 30 -52.64 52.79 -37.96
N GLY A 31 -52.03 53.95 -38.18
CA GLY A 31 -50.57 54.12 -38.25
C GLY A 31 -49.91 54.07 -36.87
N GLU A 32 -50.46 54.77 -35.87
CA GLU A 32 -49.93 54.71 -34.49
C GLU A 32 -50.08 53.32 -33.84
N LEU A 33 -51.19 52.63 -34.11
CA LEU A 33 -51.36 51.24 -33.64
C LEU A 33 -50.39 50.29 -34.36
N GLY A 34 -50.12 50.53 -35.65
CA GLY A 34 -49.13 49.79 -36.44
C GLY A 34 -47.72 49.95 -35.88
N GLU A 35 -47.28 51.19 -35.62
CA GLU A 35 -45.96 51.47 -35.02
C GLU A 35 -45.82 50.85 -33.63
N SER A 36 -46.87 50.90 -32.79
CA SER A 36 -46.84 50.29 -31.45
C SER A 36 -46.79 48.75 -31.49
N ILE A 37 -47.49 48.12 -32.44
CA ILE A 37 -47.42 46.66 -32.64
C ILE A 37 -46.04 46.25 -33.16
N GLU A 38 -45.45 47.05 -34.05
CA GLU A 38 -44.10 46.80 -34.58
C GLU A 38 -43.03 46.95 -33.49
N GLU A 39 -43.16 47.94 -32.62
CA GLU A 39 -42.30 48.14 -31.43
C GLU A 39 -42.41 46.97 -30.43
N MET A 40 -43.63 46.51 -30.14
CA MET A 40 -43.84 45.32 -29.31
C MET A 40 -43.25 44.05 -29.94
N SER A 41 -43.43 43.86 -31.25
CA SER A 41 -42.86 42.71 -31.97
C SER A 41 -41.33 42.73 -31.91
N MET A 42 -40.70 43.90 -32.02
CA MET A 42 -39.25 44.04 -31.87
C MET A 42 -38.80 43.77 -30.44
N SER A 43 -39.52 44.28 -29.43
CA SER A 43 -39.22 44.03 -28.02
C SER A 43 -39.35 42.56 -27.62
N LEU A 44 -40.38 41.86 -28.13
CA LEU A 44 -40.58 40.44 -27.87
C LEU A 44 -39.48 39.58 -28.51
N SER A 45 -39.07 39.94 -29.73
CA SER A 45 -37.94 39.30 -30.41
C SER A 45 -36.63 39.51 -29.66
N GLU A 46 -36.38 40.73 -29.16
CA GLU A 46 -35.20 41.04 -28.35
C GLU A 46 -35.22 40.28 -27.01
N MET A 47 -36.38 40.17 -26.36
CA MET A 47 -36.55 39.40 -25.13
C MET A 47 -36.33 37.90 -25.37
N SER A 48 -36.91 37.34 -26.43
CA SER A 48 -36.71 35.94 -26.82
C SER A 48 -35.24 35.64 -27.09
N SER A 49 -34.53 36.55 -27.75
CA SER A 49 -33.08 36.43 -27.97
C SER A 49 -32.32 36.43 -26.63
N LYS A 50 -32.60 37.39 -25.74
CA LYS A 50 -31.94 37.47 -24.42
C LYS A 50 -32.20 36.24 -23.55
N PHE A 51 -33.39 35.67 -23.64
CA PHE A 51 -33.73 34.44 -22.92
C PHE A 51 -32.95 33.24 -23.48
N SER A 52 -32.87 33.11 -24.80
CA SER A 52 -32.02 32.10 -25.46
C SER A 52 -30.56 32.23 -25.05
N ASP A 53 -30.03 33.46 -25.03
CA ASP A 53 -28.64 33.74 -24.63
C ASP A 53 -28.41 33.40 -23.14
N ALA A 54 -29.38 33.70 -22.27
CA ALA A 54 -29.31 33.37 -20.85
C ALA A 54 -29.34 31.85 -20.59
N LEU A 55 -30.19 31.11 -21.31
CA LEU A 55 -30.21 29.64 -21.24
C LEU A 55 -28.91 29.03 -21.74
N GLN A 56 -28.35 29.53 -22.84
CA GLN A 56 -27.07 29.08 -23.37
C GLN A 56 -25.92 29.37 -22.38
N SER A 57 -25.92 30.55 -21.75
CA SER A 57 -24.94 30.90 -20.71
C SER A 57 -25.07 29.99 -19.47
N THR A 58 -26.30 29.68 -19.06
CA THR A 58 -26.57 28.78 -17.93
C THR A 58 -26.09 27.36 -18.22
N ASP A 59 -26.34 26.84 -19.43
CA ASP A 59 -25.84 25.55 -19.88
C ASP A 59 -24.30 25.50 -19.86
N GLN A 60 -23.63 26.55 -20.34
CA GLN A 60 -22.17 26.64 -20.26
C GLN A 60 -21.64 26.64 -18.82
N ILE A 61 -22.31 27.34 -17.90
CA ILE A 61 -21.92 27.39 -16.48
C ILE A 61 -22.13 26.03 -15.82
N ILE A 62 -23.25 25.35 -16.08
CA ILE A 62 -23.55 24.02 -15.54
C ILE A 62 -22.50 23.02 -16.04
N ASN A 63 -22.23 22.99 -17.35
CA ASN A 63 -21.24 22.09 -17.94
C ASN A 63 -19.83 22.34 -17.39
N ALA A 64 -19.44 23.61 -17.22
CA ALA A 64 -18.16 23.97 -16.62
C ALA A 64 -18.07 23.55 -15.14
N SER A 65 -19.14 23.77 -14.36
CA SER A 65 -19.19 23.41 -12.94
C SER A 65 -19.12 21.90 -12.75
N VAL A 66 -19.89 21.12 -13.52
CA VAL A 66 -19.90 19.66 -13.44
C VAL A 66 -18.54 19.09 -13.85
N THR A 67 -17.94 19.61 -14.93
CA THR A 67 -16.60 19.19 -15.36
C THR A 67 -15.57 19.47 -14.26
N TYR A 68 -15.58 20.68 -13.67
CA TYR A 68 -14.66 21.04 -12.60
C TYR A 68 -14.81 20.15 -11.36
N THR A 69 -16.05 19.89 -10.92
CA THR A 69 -16.29 19.00 -9.78
C THR A 69 -15.81 17.57 -10.06
N MET A 70 -16.06 17.04 -11.27
CA MET A 70 -15.58 15.71 -11.66
C MET A 70 -14.06 15.63 -11.71
N ASP A 71 -13.40 16.62 -12.32
CA ASP A 71 -11.94 16.67 -12.41
C ASP A 71 -11.31 16.73 -11.01
N SER A 72 -11.85 17.55 -10.11
CA SER A 72 -11.40 17.63 -8.72
C SER A 72 -11.59 16.30 -7.96
N SER A 73 -12.69 15.60 -8.16
CA SER A 73 -12.91 14.28 -7.54
C SER A 73 -11.98 13.22 -8.12
N LEU A 74 -11.68 13.27 -9.43
CA LEU A 74 -10.71 12.37 -10.05
C LEU A 74 -9.30 12.60 -9.50
N GLU A 75 -8.89 13.85 -9.27
CA GLU A 75 -7.59 14.16 -8.63
C GLU A 75 -7.49 13.58 -7.20
N ILE A 76 -8.59 13.60 -6.44
CA ILE A 76 -8.62 12.99 -5.09
C ILE A 76 -8.46 11.47 -5.19
N ILE A 77 -9.19 10.81 -6.09
CA ILE A 77 -9.08 9.36 -6.30
C ILE A 77 -7.65 8.99 -6.75
N ASP A 78 -7.05 9.77 -7.64
CA ASP A 78 -5.68 9.55 -8.09
C ASP A 78 -4.67 9.67 -6.96
N SER A 79 -4.86 10.64 -6.06
CA SER A 79 -4.02 10.77 -4.85
C SER A 79 -4.14 9.55 -3.93
N GLN A 80 -5.36 9.03 -3.72
CA GLN A 80 -5.59 7.84 -2.89
C GLN A 80 -4.99 6.58 -3.52
N LEU A 81 -5.12 6.43 -4.85
CA LEU A 81 -4.51 5.33 -5.58
C LEU A 81 -2.98 5.33 -5.44
N ILE A 82 -2.34 6.50 -5.49
CA ILE A 82 -0.88 6.63 -5.28
C ILE A 82 -0.50 6.21 -3.86
N GLU A 83 -1.21 6.71 -2.85
CA GLU A 83 -0.95 6.36 -1.44
C GLU A 83 -1.09 4.85 -1.19
N LEU A 84 -2.16 4.22 -1.69
CA LEU A 84 -2.38 2.78 -1.54
C LEU A 84 -1.33 1.97 -2.30
N SER A 85 -0.93 2.40 -3.50
CA SER A 85 0.14 1.73 -4.25
C SER A 85 1.48 1.77 -3.52
N GLU A 86 1.81 2.90 -2.87
CA GLU A 86 3.01 3.01 -2.04
C GLU A 86 2.95 2.11 -0.80
N LYS A 87 1.77 2.02 -0.15
CA LYS A 87 1.53 1.10 0.97
C LYS A 87 1.65 -0.36 0.54
N LEU A 88 1.12 -0.72 -0.63
CA LEU A 88 1.23 -2.06 -1.18
C LEU A 88 2.69 -2.45 -1.39
N LEU A 89 3.46 -1.62 -2.09
CA LEU A 89 4.89 -1.86 -2.35
C LEU A 89 5.69 -2.00 -1.05
N LYS A 90 5.40 -1.17 -0.04
CA LYS A 90 6.04 -1.28 1.28
C LYS A 90 5.70 -2.60 1.98
N THR A 91 4.47 -3.07 1.82
CA THR A 91 4.01 -4.34 2.41
C THR A 91 4.65 -5.53 1.70
N GLU A 92 4.75 -5.49 0.37
CA GLU A 92 5.46 -6.50 -0.44
C GLU A 92 6.94 -6.62 -0.06
N ILE A 93 7.63 -5.50 0.19
CA ILE A 93 9.02 -5.52 0.68
C ILE A 93 9.11 -6.23 2.03
N LYS A 94 8.22 -5.91 2.97
CA LYS A 94 8.21 -6.57 4.29
C LYS A 94 7.90 -8.06 4.21
N ILE A 95 7.01 -8.46 3.31
CA ILE A 95 6.71 -9.87 3.01
C ILE A 95 7.99 -10.56 2.56
N GLN A 96 8.74 -9.95 1.64
CA GLN A 96 10.00 -10.51 1.15
C GLN A 96 11.06 -10.63 2.27
N GLU A 97 11.25 -9.58 3.05
CA GLU A 97 12.19 -9.57 4.19
C GLU A 97 11.81 -10.65 5.22
N THR A 98 10.53 -10.71 5.64
CA THR A 98 10.04 -11.68 6.62
C THR A 98 10.12 -13.10 6.08
N SER A 99 9.80 -13.33 4.81
CA SER A 99 9.95 -14.63 4.16
C SER A 99 11.40 -15.08 4.12
N GLN A 100 12.34 -14.16 3.93
CA GLN A 100 13.78 -14.46 3.97
C GLN A 100 14.23 -14.82 5.38
N ASP A 101 13.75 -14.10 6.40
CA ASP A 101 14.05 -14.39 7.81
C ASP A 101 13.48 -15.75 8.24
N ILE A 102 12.24 -16.06 7.85
CA ILE A 102 11.62 -17.38 8.05
C ILE A 102 12.46 -18.45 7.38
N ALA A 103 12.88 -18.24 6.13
CA ALA A 103 13.71 -19.21 5.43
C ALA A 103 15.02 -19.43 6.21
N MET A 104 15.73 -18.38 6.63
CA MET A 104 16.96 -18.49 7.43
C MET A 104 16.76 -19.29 8.72
N LEU A 105 15.63 -19.12 9.42
CA LEU A 105 15.33 -19.79 10.69
C LEU A 105 14.75 -21.19 10.50
N SER A 106 14.03 -21.42 9.40
CA SER A 106 13.40 -22.70 9.06
C SER A 106 14.35 -23.66 8.35
N ASN A 107 15.55 -23.23 7.96
CA ASN A 107 16.46 -23.98 7.11
C ASN A 107 17.03 -25.22 7.77
N LYS A 108 16.23 -26.27 7.86
CA LYS A 108 16.77 -27.62 7.85
C LYS A 108 17.09 -27.99 6.41
N CYS A 109 18.15 -27.39 5.86
CA CYS A 109 18.71 -27.85 4.59
C CYS A 109 18.96 -29.37 4.64
N GLU A 110 19.27 -29.91 5.82
CA GLU A 110 19.41 -31.34 6.10
C GLU A 110 18.20 -32.22 5.71
N GLU A 111 16.99 -31.66 5.57
CA GLU A 111 15.79 -32.43 5.17
C GLU A 111 15.75 -32.70 3.66
N PHE A 112 16.50 -31.96 2.84
CA PHE A 112 16.57 -32.19 1.40
C PHE A 112 17.54 -33.33 1.07
N SER A 113 16.97 -34.45 0.60
CA SER A 113 17.74 -35.65 0.25
C SER A 113 18.32 -35.67 -1.16
N ASP A 114 17.99 -34.67 -1.99
CA ASP A 114 18.43 -34.56 -3.37
C ASP A 114 18.84 -33.12 -3.71
N CYS A 115 19.75 -33.02 -4.67
CA CYS A 115 20.33 -31.75 -5.09
C CYS A 115 19.26 -30.76 -5.55
N LEU A 116 18.28 -31.21 -6.34
CA LEU A 116 17.32 -30.31 -6.95
C LEU A 116 16.45 -29.63 -5.88
N SER A 117 15.94 -30.42 -4.94
CA SER A 117 15.16 -29.89 -3.81
C SER A 117 16.00 -28.97 -2.94
N CYS A 118 17.29 -29.29 -2.75
CA CYS A 118 18.23 -28.47 -1.99
C CYS A 118 18.52 -27.11 -2.65
N THR A 119 18.96 -27.12 -3.91
CA THR A 119 19.36 -25.90 -4.63
C THR A 119 18.18 -25.06 -5.09
N SER A 120 16.95 -25.54 -4.92
CA SER A 120 15.73 -24.74 -5.09
C SER A 120 15.52 -23.76 -3.94
N ASN A 121 16.22 -23.93 -2.81
CA ASN A 121 16.25 -22.97 -1.72
C ASN A 121 17.54 -22.14 -1.81
N ASP A 122 17.41 -20.82 -1.98
CA ASP A 122 18.53 -19.88 -2.13
C ASP A 122 19.43 -19.78 -0.88
N LEU A 123 19.02 -20.37 0.24
CA LEU A 123 19.78 -20.43 1.49
C LEU A 123 20.38 -21.81 1.76
N CYS A 124 20.27 -22.73 0.80
CA CYS A 124 20.89 -24.03 0.86
C CYS A 124 21.87 -24.23 -0.30
N VAL A 125 22.91 -25.00 -0.04
CA VAL A 125 23.87 -25.46 -1.05
C VAL A 125 23.93 -26.97 -1.02
N TRP A 126 23.99 -27.59 -2.21
CA TRP A 126 24.18 -29.03 -2.29
C TRP A 126 25.67 -29.34 -2.26
N CYS A 127 26.11 -29.99 -1.19
CA CYS A 127 27.49 -30.47 -1.10
C CYS A 127 27.67 -31.71 -1.99
N ASN A 128 28.77 -31.77 -2.76
CA ASN A 128 29.06 -32.91 -3.65
C ASN A 128 29.23 -34.24 -2.89
N SER A 129 29.39 -34.19 -1.58
CA SER A 129 29.31 -35.33 -0.64
C SER A 129 27.91 -35.96 -0.53
N GLY A 130 26.89 -35.37 -1.16
CA GLY A 130 25.55 -35.93 -1.28
C GLY A 130 24.60 -35.51 -0.15
N PHE A 131 24.79 -34.35 0.43
CA PHE A 131 23.88 -33.78 1.43
C PHE A 131 23.70 -32.28 1.19
N CYS A 132 22.61 -31.75 1.70
CA CYS A 132 22.27 -30.34 1.60
C CYS A 132 22.69 -29.61 2.89
N ALA A 133 23.39 -28.50 2.75
CA ALA A 133 23.89 -27.68 3.86
C ALA A 133 23.37 -26.25 3.72
N GLU A 134 23.33 -25.51 4.83
CA GLU A 134 23.03 -24.08 4.80
C GLU A 134 24.15 -23.32 4.09
N GLY A 135 23.79 -22.39 3.21
CA GLY A 135 24.77 -21.66 2.43
C GLY A 135 24.17 -20.63 1.48
N SER A 136 25.03 -20.10 0.62
CA SER A 136 24.67 -19.11 -0.41
C SER A 136 25.51 -19.36 -1.67
N GLU A 137 25.40 -18.48 -2.67
CA GLU A 137 26.28 -18.48 -3.84
C GLU A 137 27.78 -18.46 -3.46
N SER A 138 28.13 -17.89 -2.30
CA SER A 138 29.51 -17.85 -1.82
C SER A 138 30.00 -19.16 -1.21
N GLY A 139 29.09 -20.11 -0.96
CA GLY A 139 29.38 -21.41 -0.34
C GLY A 139 28.59 -21.67 0.94
N PRO A 140 28.83 -22.85 1.56
CA PRO A 140 28.20 -23.24 2.81
C PRO A 140 28.65 -22.34 3.97
N PHE A 141 27.72 -21.95 4.85
CA PHE A 141 27.99 -20.95 5.89
C PHE A 141 28.96 -21.43 6.97
N GLN A 142 28.95 -22.72 7.31
CA GLN A 142 29.84 -23.29 8.34
C GLN A 142 31.02 -24.08 7.73
N ASN A 143 31.28 -23.91 6.43
CA ASN A 143 32.31 -24.65 5.69
C ASN A 143 32.16 -26.17 5.80
N GLU A 144 30.92 -26.68 5.77
CA GLU A 144 30.59 -28.10 5.86
C GLU A 144 31.14 -28.92 4.69
N CYS A 145 31.41 -28.27 3.55
CA CYS A 145 32.03 -28.88 2.37
C CYS A 145 32.87 -27.88 1.56
N ASP A 146 33.94 -28.38 0.92
CA ASP A 146 34.81 -27.59 0.05
C ASP A 146 34.24 -27.44 -1.38
N ASP A 147 33.53 -28.46 -1.86
CA ASP A 147 32.90 -28.51 -3.19
C ASP A 147 31.37 -28.53 -3.05
N PHE A 148 30.73 -27.45 -3.50
CA PHE A 148 29.28 -27.27 -3.41
C PHE A 148 28.68 -26.86 -4.76
N LEU A 149 27.37 -26.97 -4.84
CA LEU A 149 26.54 -26.55 -5.95
C LEU A 149 25.47 -25.59 -5.43
N TYR A 150 25.30 -24.47 -6.12
CA TYR A 150 24.32 -23.42 -5.80
C TYR A 150 23.45 -23.16 -7.03
N SER A 151 22.12 -23.14 -6.84
CA SER A 151 21.08 -23.00 -7.88
C SER A 151 21.09 -24.01 -9.04
N GLU A 152 22.18 -24.74 -9.28
CA GLU A 152 22.34 -25.69 -10.38
C GLU A 152 22.84 -27.05 -9.88
N CYS A 153 22.22 -28.13 -10.34
CA CYS A 153 22.65 -29.49 -10.04
C CYS A 153 23.40 -30.10 -11.23
N SER A 154 24.67 -30.46 -11.02
CA SER A 154 25.56 -30.97 -12.06
C SER A 154 25.22 -32.38 -12.58
N SER A 155 24.14 -33.01 -12.10
CA SER A 155 23.85 -34.43 -12.36
C SER A 155 22.40 -34.77 -12.69
N THR A 156 21.49 -33.80 -12.75
CA THR A 156 20.12 -34.07 -13.19
C THR A 156 20.06 -33.93 -14.70
N THR A 157 19.99 -35.06 -15.40
CA THR A 157 19.58 -35.09 -16.81
C THR A 157 18.21 -34.40 -16.92
N CYS A 158 18.00 -33.58 -17.96
CA CYS A 158 16.75 -32.84 -18.15
C CYS A 158 15.50 -33.74 -18.03
N GLU A 159 15.62 -35.03 -18.39
CA GLU A 159 14.57 -36.05 -18.25
C GLU A 159 13.93 -36.16 -16.84
N ALA A 160 14.57 -35.66 -15.79
CA ALA A 160 14.02 -35.66 -14.43
C ALA A 160 12.87 -34.64 -14.24
N TYR A 161 12.79 -33.61 -15.07
CA TYR A 161 11.75 -32.60 -15.00
C TYR A 161 10.51 -33.07 -15.77
N THR A 162 9.37 -33.08 -15.09
CA THR A 162 8.12 -33.65 -15.61
C THR A 162 7.08 -32.59 -15.96
N THR A 163 7.38 -31.31 -15.75
CA THR A 163 6.51 -30.18 -16.09
C THR A 163 7.31 -29.13 -16.85
N CYS A 164 6.62 -28.36 -17.70
CA CYS A 164 7.26 -27.29 -18.48
C CYS A 164 8.01 -26.29 -17.59
N THR A 165 7.35 -25.81 -16.52
CA THR A 165 7.92 -24.83 -15.59
C THR A 165 9.17 -25.33 -14.88
N SER A 166 9.20 -26.61 -14.48
CA SER A 166 10.40 -27.19 -13.83
C SER A 166 11.52 -27.51 -14.83
N CYS A 167 11.19 -27.63 -16.12
CA CYS A 167 12.13 -28.03 -17.16
C CYS A 167 12.95 -26.89 -17.76
N ILE A 168 12.40 -25.66 -17.81
CA ILE A 168 13.03 -24.53 -18.51
C ILE A 168 14.18 -23.87 -17.71
N PHE A 169 15.30 -24.59 -17.56
CA PHE A 169 16.54 -24.12 -16.92
C PHE A 169 17.70 -23.97 -17.91
N SER A 170 18.87 -23.49 -17.45
CA SER A 170 20.00 -23.02 -18.28
C SER A 170 20.48 -23.97 -19.39
N ASN A 171 20.24 -25.27 -19.29
CA ASN A 171 20.60 -26.27 -20.30
C ASN A 171 19.49 -27.28 -20.63
N CYS A 172 18.24 -26.98 -20.26
CA CYS A 172 17.10 -27.85 -20.44
C CYS A 172 15.94 -27.07 -21.07
N GLY A 173 15.16 -27.73 -21.92
CA GLY A 173 13.94 -27.14 -22.43
C GLY A 173 12.83 -28.14 -22.63
N TRP A 174 11.61 -27.63 -22.51
CA TRP A 174 10.41 -28.44 -22.54
C TRP A 174 9.96 -28.64 -23.98
N CYS A 175 9.72 -29.89 -24.36
CA CYS A 175 9.16 -30.23 -25.65
C CYS A 175 7.68 -30.53 -25.51
N ASP A 176 6.81 -29.61 -25.97
CA ASP A 176 5.36 -29.77 -25.83
C ASP A 176 4.81 -30.94 -26.66
N SER A 177 5.43 -31.22 -27.81
CA SER A 177 5.00 -32.33 -28.68
C SER A 177 5.17 -33.72 -28.04
N THR A 178 6.19 -33.89 -27.20
CA THR A 178 6.49 -35.16 -26.50
C THR A 178 6.14 -35.13 -25.02
N GLN A 179 5.83 -33.94 -24.47
CA GLN A 179 5.65 -33.70 -23.04
C GLN A 179 6.85 -34.23 -22.23
N SER A 180 8.06 -33.96 -22.73
CA SER A 180 9.33 -34.36 -22.13
C SER A 180 10.28 -33.19 -22.00
N CYS A 181 11.18 -33.29 -21.04
CA CYS A 181 12.25 -32.33 -20.86
C CYS A 181 13.55 -32.87 -21.47
N ASP A 182 14.06 -32.18 -22.48
CA ASP A 182 15.22 -32.61 -23.26
C ASP A 182 16.39 -31.64 -23.01
N GLU A 183 17.62 -32.14 -23.09
CA GLU A 183 18.82 -31.29 -23.07
C GLU A 183 18.87 -30.39 -24.32
N GLY A 184 19.06 -29.09 -24.11
CA GLY A 184 19.09 -28.13 -25.20
C GLY A 184 19.24 -26.68 -24.73
N THR A 185 19.40 -25.78 -25.70
CA THR A 185 19.48 -24.32 -25.48
C THR A 185 18.41 -23.62 -26.33
N SER A 186 18.22 -22.31 -26.16
CA SER A 186 17.31 -21.54 -27.03
C SER A 186 17.60 -21.66 -28.53
N SER A 187 18.83 -22.02 -28.91
CA SER A 187 19.26 -22.21 -30.31
C SER A 187 19.37 -23.67 -30.75
N ASP A 188 19.28 -24.63 -29.82
CA ASP A 188 19.41 -26.06 -30.07
C ASP A 188 18.36 -26.82 -29.25
N SER A 189 17.27 -27.19 -29.92
CA SER A 189 16.12 -27.90 -29.34
C SER A 189 16.37 -29.40 -29.17
N GLY A 190 17.59 -29.89 -29.42
CA GLY A 190 17.94 -31.30 -29.26
C GLY A 190 17.11 -32.20 -30.17
N SER A 191 16.31 -33.10 -29.57
CA SER A 191 15.36 -33.98 -30.30
C SER A 191 14.02 -33.32 -30.62
N CYS A 192 13.70 -32.17 -30.02
CA CYS A 192 12.42 -31.49 -30.19
C CYS A 192 12.37 -30.63 -31.46
N SER A 193 11.16 -30.36 -31.95
CA SER A 193 10.95 -29.33 -32.97
C SER A 193 11.10 -27.94 -32.36
N GLN A 194 11.83 -27.03 -33.01
CA GLN A 194 12.02 -25.65 -32.52
C GLN A 194 10.69 -24.89 -32.31
N GLU A 195 9.62 -25.27 -33.03
CA GLU A 195 8.29 -24.65 -32.88
C GLU A 195 7.59 -25.08 -31.58
N ASP A 196 7.94 -26.25 -31.03
CA ASP A 196 7.30 -26.86 -29.86
C ASP A 196 8.25 -26.88 -28.64
N TYR A 197 9.40 -26.20 -28.73
CA TYR A 197 10.45 -26.17 -27.72
C TYR A 197 10.42 -24.88 -26.92
N PHE A 198 10.35 -25.01 -25.60
CA PHE A 198 10.30 -23.90 -24.63
C PHE A 198 11.58 -23.87 -23.80
N HIS A 199 12.13 -22.67 -23.58
CA HIS A 199 13.39 -22.46 -22.87
C HIS A 199 13.40 -21.06 -22.25
N ILE A 200 14.15 -20.86 -21.15
CA ILE A 200 14.17 -19.60 -20.40
C ILE A 200 14.56 -18.38 -21.27
N ASP A 201 15.51 -18.57 -22.18
CA ASP A 201 15.96 -17.53 -23.13
C ASP A 201 15.11 -17.42 -24.43
N GLY A 202 13.93 -18.05 -24.48
CA GLY A 202 13.14 -18.19 -25.71
C GLY A 202 11.64 -18.11 -25.48
N ASN A 203 10.90 -19.05 -26.08
CA ASN A 203 9.48 -19.20 -25.80
C ASN A 203 9.35 -19.74 -24.36
N ILE A 204 8.71 -18.97 -23.49
CA ILE A 204 8.44 -19.36 -22.11
C ILE A 204 7.15 -20.19 -22.09
N CYS A 205 7.08 -21.17 -21.18
CA CYS A 205 5.87 -21.96 -20.93
C CYS A 205 4.67 -21.04 -20.72
N ASP A 206 3.64 -21.18 -21.56
CA ASP A 206 2.42 -20.40 -21.43
C ASP A 206 1.61 -20.95 -20.25
N SER A 207 1.78 -20.33 -19.07
CA SER A 207 1.17 -20.78 -17.80
C SER A 207 -0.37 -20.80 -17.85
N GLU A 208 -0.96 -20.13 -18.84
CA GLU A 208 -2.42 -20.04 -19.02
C GLU A 208 -3.07 -21.33 -19.53
N THR A 209 -2.31 -22.25 -20.14
CA THR A 209 -2.92 -23.41 -20.81
C THR A 209 -3.04 -24.67 -19.96
N ASP A 210 -2.40 -24.72 -18.78
CA ASP A 210 -2.54 -25.86 -17.84
C ASP A 210 -3.46 -25.55 -16.63
N LEU A 211 -3.80 -24.28 -16.40
CA LEU A 211 -4.77 -23.86 -15.39
C LEU A 211 -5.61 -22.70 -15.93
N GLY A 212 -6.73 -23.01 -16.58
CA GLY A 212 -7.65 -22.00 -17.14
C GLY A 212 -8.35 -21.14 -16.08
N GLY A 213 -7.63 -20.14 -15.53
CA GLY A 213 -8.14 -19.09 -14.67
C GLY A 213 -7.47 -17.76 -15.04
N GLU A 214 -8.29 -16.72 -15.23
CA GLU A 214 -7.84 -15.35 -15.49
C GLU A 214 -6.77 -14.93 -14.47
N ILE A 215 -5.61 -14.47 -14.98
CA ILE A 215 -4.54 -13.90 -14.18
C ILE A 215 -5.03 -12.57 -13.61
N SER A 216 -5.60 -12.62 -12.40
CA SER A 216 -5.99 -11.47 -11.58
C SER A 216 -5.73 -11.79 -10.11
N SER A 217 -4.49 -12.04 -9.79
CA SER A 217 -3.98 -12.02 -8.43
C SER A 217 -2.48 -12.17 -8.56
N ILE A 218 -1.73 -11.40 -7.77
CA ILE A 218 -0.38 -11.78 -7.40
C ILE A 218 -0.41 -13.30 -7.15
N ASP A 219 0.39 -14.08 -7.88
CA ASP A 219 0.66 -15.48 -7.59
C ASP A 219 1.50 -15.51 -6.30
N LEU A 220 0.85 -15.10 -5.23
CA LEU A 220 1.30 -15.19 -3.87
C LEU A 220 1.24 -16.68 -3.61
N TYR A 221 2.39 -17.33 -3.75
CA TYR A 221 2.55 -18.72 -3.37
C TYR A 221 2.32 -18.78 -1.86
N ILE A 222 1.06 -18.86 -1.43
CA ILE A 222 0.69 -19.05 -0.04
C ILE A 222 1.33 -20.39 0.34
N TYR A 223 2.46 -20.32 1.05
CA TYR A 223 3.07 -21.48 1.70
C TYR A 223 2.04 -22.01 2.69
N SER A 224 1.17 -22.90 2.21
CA SER A 224 -0.03 -23.36 2.92
C SER A 224 0.27 -24.44 3.96
N ASN A 225 1.52 -24.51 4.42
CA ASN A 225 1.90 -25.39 5.51
C ASN A 225 2.70 -24.56 6.51
N PRO A 226 2.07 -24.13 7.64
CA PRO A 226 2.85 -23.75 8.81
C PRO A 226 3.84 -24.88 9.07
N THR A 227 5.12 -24.55 9.26
CA THR A 227 6.21 -25.54 9.28
C THR A 227 6.10 -26.57 10.41
N GLY A 228 5.05 -26.49 11.25
CA GLY A 228 4.87 -27.31 12.44
C GLY A 228 6.02 -27.11 13.42
N SER A 229 6.79 -26.04 13.24
CA SER A 229 7.94 -25.74 14.05
C SER A 229 7.49 -25.45 15.48
N SER A 230 8.22 -26.02 16.43
CA SER A 230 8.08 -25.69 17.85
C SER A 230 8.89 -24.44 18.23
N ASP A 231 9.62 -23.85 17.29
CA ASP A 231 10.39 -22.63 17.52
C ASP A 231 9.46 -21.42 17.63
N SER A 232 9.47 -20.78 18.80
CA SER A 232 8.58 -19.64 19.11
C SER A 232 8.84 -18.43 18.22
N LEU A 233 10.10 -18.20 17.80
CA LEU A 233 10.44 -17.08 16.92
C LEU A 233 9.94 -17.33 15.50
N LEU A 234 10.09 -18.57 15.02
CA LEU A 234 9.60 -18.94 13.70
C LEU A 234 8.06 -18.82 13.61
N LEU A 235 7.35 -19.25 14.65
CA LEU A 235 5.89 -19.09 14.72
C LEU A 235 5.44 -17.62 14.72
N GLN A 236 6.19 -16.73 15.40
CA GLN A 236 5.90 -15.29 15.37
C GLN A 236 6.11 -14.69 13.99
N LEU A 237 7.18 -15.08 13.29
CA LEU A 237 7.44 -14.60 11.93
C LEU A 237 6.43 -15.16 10.93
N GLU A 238 6.04 -16.42 11.04
CA GLU A 238 4.98 -17.02 10.22
C GLU A 238 3.64 -16.28 10.41
N SER A 239 3.28 -15.96 11.66
CA SER A 239 2.09 -15.14 11.96
C SER A 239 2.18 -13.75 11.34
N LEU A 240 3.32 -13.07 11.49
CA LEU A 240 3.55 -11.75 10.90
C LEU A 240 3.44 -11.79 9.36
N LEU A 241 3.95 -12.85 8.74
CA LEU A 241 3.87 -13.03 7.29
C LEU A 241 2.41 -13.20 6.84
N GLU A 242 1.59 -13.95 7.57
CA GLU A 242 0.15 -14.11 7.30
C GLU A 242 -0.60 -12.78 7.41
N ASP A 243 -0.30 -11.97 8.43
CA ASP A 243 -0.90 -10.64 8.60
C ASP A 243 -0.51 -9.68 7.48
N LEU A 244 0.77 -9.68 7.06
CA LEU A 244 1.25 -8.87 5.95
C LEU A 244 0.57 -9.25 4.63
N TYR A 245 0.36 -10.55 4.39
CA TYR A 245 -0.38 -11.00 3.21
C TYR A 245 -1.84 -10.58 3.24
N SER A 246 -2.50 -10.68 4.40
CA SER A 246 -3.88 -10.21 4.58
C SER A 246 -4.00 -8.70 4.31
N GLN A 247 -3.04 -7.91 4.81
CA GLN A 247 -2.97 -6.47 4.52
C GLN A 247 -2.77 -6.18 3.03
N ALA A 248 -1.86 -6.89 2.35
CA ALA A 248 -1.62 -6.70 0.92
C ALA A 248 -2.88 -6.99 0.08
N ILE A 249 -3.63 -8.05 0.41
CA ILE A 249 -4.89 -8.39 -0.25
C ILE A 249 -5.93 -7.29 -0.03
N SER A 250 -6.08 -6.78 1.19
CA SER A 250 -7.02 -5.70 1.50
C SER A 250 -6.68 -4.43 0.70
N ILE A 251 -5.41 -4.02 0.70
CA ILE A 251 -4.94 -2.84 -0.05
C ILE A 251 -5.22 -3.00 -1.56
N GLN A 252 -4.99 -4.19 -2.11
CA GLN A 252 -5.26 -4.46 -3.52
C GLN A 252 -6.76 -4.34 -3.85
N GLN A 253 -7.63 -4.85 -2.98
CA GLN A 253 -9.08 -4.72 -3.15
C GLN A 253 -9.52 -3.24 -3.17
N ASP A 254 -8.95 -2.42 -2.29
CA ASP A 254 -9.25 -0.98 -2.25
C ASP A 254 -8.79 -0.27 -3.53
N ILE A 255 -7.61 -0.62 -4.04
CA ILE A 255 -7.11 -0.12 -5.33
C ILE A 255 -8.09 -0.47 -6.46
N ASP A 256 -8.60 -1.71 -6.49
CA ASP A 256 -9.54 -2.16 -7.52
C ASP A 256 -10.89 -1.42 -7.44
N ILE A 257 -11.41 -1.21 -6.22
CA ILE A 257 -12.63 -0.43 -5.97
C ILE A 257 -12.46 1.01 -6.45
N LEU A 258 -11.34 1.66 -6.13
CA LEU A 258 -11.06 3.04 -6.54
C LEU A 258 -10.88 3.15 -8.06
N ASN A 259 -10.20 2.20 -8.70
CA ASN A 259 -10.08 2.15 -10.15
C ASN A 259 -11.44 1.98 -10.84
N LEU A 260 -12.32 1.14 -10.29
CA LEU A 260 -13.69 0.99 -10.78
C LEU A 260 -14.46 2.30 -10.63
N ALA A 261 -14.39 2.96 -9.48
CA ALA A 261 -15.04 4.25 -9.24
C ALA A 261 -14.55 5.31 -10.24
N LYS A 262 -13.22 5.41 -10.44
CA LYS A 262 -12.58 6.29 -11.42
C LYS A 262 -13.13 6.05 -12.83
N SER A 263 -13.20 4.80 -13.28
CA SER A 263 -13.70 4.44 -14.62
C SER A 263 -15.17 4.85 -14.83
N LYS A 264 -16.03 4.65 -13.81
CA LYS A 264 -17.45 5.06 -13.83
C LYS A 264 -17.61 6.58 -13.87
N MET A 265 -16.77 7.31 -13.14
CA MET A 265 -16.77 8.78 -13.17
C MET A 265 -16.33 9.33 -14.52
N GLN A 266 -15.30 8.73 -15.13
CA GLN A 266 -14.83 9.10 -16.46
C GLN A 266 -15.85 8.81 -17.56
N SER A 267 -16.57 7.68 -17.49
CA SER A 267 -17.65 7.39 -18.44
C SER A 267 -18.79 8.41 -18.28
N SER A 268 -19.20 8.70 -17.04
CA SER A 268 -20.25 9.67 -16.73
C SER A 268 -19.88 11.09 -17.21
N SER A 269 -18.61 11.48 -17.08
CA SER A 269 -18.10 12.74 -17.61
C SER A 269 -18.23 12.82 -19.15
N SER A 270 -18.01 11.72 -19.83
CA SER A 270 -18.16 11.63 -21.30
C SER A 270 -19.62 11.72 -21.73
N ASP A 271 -20.53 11.14 -20.97
CA ASP A 271 -21.97 11.18 -21.24
C ASP A 271 -22.55 12.59 -21.01
N ILE A 272 -22.12 13.29 -19.96
CA ILE A 272 -22.58 14.66 -19.66
C ILE A 272 -22.18 15.63 -20.76
N LYS A 273 -20.98 15.47 -21.34
CA LYS A 273 -20.54 16.29 -22.49
C LYS A 273 -21.42 16.15 -23.73
N ASN A 274 -22.25 15.10 -23.81
CA ASN A 274 -23.13 14.83 -24.95
C ASN A 274 -24.61 15.21 -24.69
N VAL A 275 -24.96 15.71 -23.50
CA VAL A 275 -26.33 16.15 -23.21
C VAL A 275 -26.59 17.49 -23.91
N GLN A 276 -27.25 17.47 -25.07
CA GLN A 276 -27.77 18.67 -25.70
C GLN A 276 -29.07 19.08 -25.02
N VAL A 277 -29.11 20.29 -24.44
CA VAL A 277 -30.37 20.88 -23.99
C VAL A 277 -31.26 21.11 -25.23
N PRO A 278 -32.48 20.54 -25.26
CA PRO A 278 -33.36 20.70 -26.41
C PRO A 278 -33.67 22.18 -26.65
N SER A 279 -33.44 22.65 -27.88
CA SER A 279 -33.80 24.02 -28.26
C SER A 279 -35.32 24.13 -28.42
N PHE A 280 -35.94 25.00 -27.63
CA PHE A 280 -37.36 25.32 -27.78
C PHE A 280 -37.53 26.48 -28.75
N THR A 281 -38.22 26.24 -29.86
CA THR A 281 -38.69 27.29 -30.78
C THR A 281 -40.10 27.70 -30.41
N VAL A 282 -40.27 28.96 -29.99
CA VAL A 282 -41.60 29.54 -29.71
C VAL A 282 -42.17 30.12 -31.00
N GLU A 283 -43.32 29.60 -31.47
CA GLU A 283 -44.01 30.15 -32.64
C GLU A 283 -44.78 31.45 -32.29
N PRO A 284 -44.76 32.47 -33.16
CA PRO A 284 -45.44 33.74 -32.91
C PRO A 284 -46.97 33.62 -33.07
N ILE A 285 -47.73 33.96 -32.03
CA ILE A 285 -49.20 34.00 -32.05
C ILE A 285 -49.68 35.47 -32.11
N TYR A 286 -50.47 35.83 -33.13
CA TYR A 286 -51.02 37.18 -33.34
C TYR A 286 -52.42 37.36 -32.72
N GLY A 287 -52.65 38.53 -32.09
CA GLY A 287 -54.00 39.04 -31.77
C GLY A 287 -54.40 39.07 -30.29
N ILE A 288 -53.51 38.69 -29.39
CA ILE A 288 -53.80 38.64 -27.94
C ILE A 288 -53.15 39.86 -27.21
N GLY A 289 -52.16 40.54 -27.82
CA GLY A 289 -51.67 41.90 -27.50
C GLY A 289 -51.66 42.30 -26.03
N GLU A 290 -52.70 42.99 -25.57
CA GLU A 290 -52.81 43.50 -24.20
C GLU A 290 -53.20 42.41 -23.18
N LEU A 291 -54.17 41.56 -23.52
CA LEU A 291 -54.51 40.39 -22.69
C LEU A 291 -53.37 39.36 -22.74
N ALA A 292 -52.60 39.34 -23.84
CA ALA A 292 -51.41 38.52 -24.00
C ALA A 292 -50.32 39.08 -23.14
N ASP A 293 -50.06 40.38 -23.13
CA ASP A 293 -48.96 40.93 -22.36
C ASP A 293 -49.21 40.76 -20.86
N ASP A 294 -50.47 40.87 -20.42
CA ASP A 294 -50.87 40.59 -19.04
C ASP A 294 -50.86 39.09 -18.71
N LEU A 295 -51.41 38.22 -19.57
CA LEU A 295 -51.33 36.76 -19.38
C LEU A 295 -49.90 36.25 -19.51
N TYR A 296 -49.09 36.83 -20.38
CA TYR A 296 -47.70 36.51 -20.65
C TYR A 296 -46.82 36.99 -19.51
N LYS A 297 -47.00 38.20 -18.98
CA LYS A 297 -46.32 38.61 -17.74
C LYS A 297 -46.73 37.71 -16.58
N ALA A 298 -48.02 37.38 -16.45
CA ALA A 298 -48.49 36.50 -15.40
C ALA A 298 -47.92 35.08 -15.56
N GLU A 299 -47.84 34.56 -16.78
CA GLU A 299 -47.36 33.21 -17.09
C GLU A 299 -45.82 33.13 -17.05
N VAL A 300 -45.10 34.15 -17.51
CA VAL A 300 -43.63 34.26 -17.34
C VAL A 300 -43.27 34.41 -15.87
N LEU A 301 -43.97 35.24 -15.09
CA LEU A 301 -43.73 35.33 -13.65
C LEU A 301 -44.09 34.04 -12.93
N ALA A 302 -45.17 33.36 -13.33
CA ALA A 302 -45.54 32.07 -12.77
C ALA A 302 -44.53 30.97 -13.15
N SER A 303 -44.02 31.00 -14.39
CA SER A 303 -43.01 30.06 -14.89
C SER A 303 -41.67 30.30 -14.21
N GLN A 304 -41.21 31.54 -14.09
CA GLN A 304 -39.99 31.91 -13.37
C GLN A 304 -40.08 31.54 -11.89
N ALA A 305 -41.23 31.80 -11.25
CA ALA A 305 -41.45 31.39 -9.87
C ALA A 305 -41.50 29.86 -9.71
N ALA A 306 -42.04 29.14 -10.70
CA ALA A 306 -42.04 27.69 -10.71
C ALA A 306 -40.63 27.13 -10.93
N GLU A 307 -39.86 27.68 -11.87
CA GLU A 307 -38.47 27.30 -12.14
C GLU A 307 -37.56 27.59 -10.96
N GLU A 308 -37.67 28.78 -10.34
CA GLU A 308 -36.91 29.12 -9.13
C GLU A 308 -37.26 28.18 -7.97
N LYS A 309 -38.55 27.82 -7.85
CA LYS A 309 -39.00 26.82 -6.88
C LYS A 309 -38.43 25.44 -7.19
N TYR A 310 -38.49 24.96 -8.43
CA TYR A 310 -37.95 23.66 -8.81
C TYR A 310 -36.43 23.62 -8.67
N ALA A 311 -35.72 24.70 -8.98
CA ALA A 311 -34.29 24.82 -8.79
C ALA A 311 -33.91 24.74 -7.29
N LYS A 312 -34.62 25.47 -6.43
CA LYS A 312 -34.45 25.38 -4.97
C LYS A 312 -34.81 24.01 -4.44
N ASP A 313 -35.91 23.42 -4.89
CA ASP A 313 -36.33 22.08 -4.46
C ASP A 313 -35.31 21.01 -4.90
N ALA A 314 -34.73 21.15 -6.10
CA ALA A 314 -33.66 20.28 -6.59
C ALA A 314 -32.34 20.48 -5.83
N GLU A 315 -31.94 21.73 -5.57
CA GLU A 315 -30.75 22.06 -4.77
C GLU A 315 -30.87 21.48 -3.36
N VAL A 316 -32.00 21.71 -2.68
CA VAL A 316 -32.26 21.16 -1.34
C VAL A 316 -32.27 19.63 -1.38
N LYS A 317 -32.86 19.02 -2.40
CA LYS A 317 -32.88 17.56 -2.54
C LYS A 317 -31.45 17.00 -2.71
N THR A 318 -30.65 17.57 -3.61
CA THR A 318 -29.27 17.14 -3.84
C THR A 318 -28.38 17.36 -2.63
N ILE A 319 -28.58 18.48 -1.89
CA ILE A 319 -27.87 18.74 -0.64
C ILE A 319 -28.25 17.68 0.39
N ASN A 320 -29.53 17.40 0.60
CA ASN A 320 -29.97 16.40 1.57
C ASN A 320 -29.46 14.98 1.23
N GLU A 321 -29.56 14.57 -0.04
CA GLU A 321 -29.06 13.25 -0.48
C GLU A 321 -27.53 13.16 -0.33
N SER A 322 -26.79 14.22 -0.69
CA SER A 322 -25.34 14.27 -0.48
C SER A 322 -24.96 14.28 1.01
N THR A 323 -25.70 15.01 1.86
CA THR A 323 -25.46 15.07 3.30
C THR A 323 -25.70 13.71 3.95
N GLU A 324 -26.75 13.00 3.58
CA GLU A 324 -27.05 11.66 4.10
C GLU A 324 -25.93 10.67 3.77
N VAL A 325 -25.44 10.67 2.51
CA VAL A 325 -24.30 9.83 2.10
C VAL A 325 -23.01 10.22 2.82
N ILE A 326 -22.77 11.52 3.03
CA ILE A 326 -21.59 11.98 3.79
C ILE A 326 -21.68 11.54 5.25
N GLU A 327 -22.84 11.65 5.88
CA GLU A 327 -23.05 11.23 7.27
C GLU A 327 -22.85 9.71 7.42
N GLU A 328 -23.44 8.90 6.53
CA GLU A 328 -23.27 7.44 6.52
C GLU A 328 -21.80 7.03 6.33
N ASN A 329 -21.13 7.60 5.33
CA ASN A 329 -19.70 7.31 5.10
C ASN A 329 -18.80 7.79 6.24
N THR A 330 -19.13 8.93 6.87
CA THR A 330 -18.38 9.43 8.03
C THR A 330 -18.52 8.49 9.23
N GLU A 331 -19.71 7.91 9.44
CA GLU A 331 -19.95 6.96 10.52
C GLU A 331 -19.17 5.66 10.28
N ILE A 332 -19.15 5.15 9.05
CA ILE A 332 -18.34 3.96 8.67
C ILE A 332 -16.85 4.22 8.92
N VAL A 333 -16.31 5.33 8.43
CA VAL A 333 -14.89 5.67 8.62
C VAL A 333 -14.55 5.87 10.11
N LEU A 334 -15.44 6.49 10.89
CA LEU A 334 -15.22 6.62 12.33
C LEU A 334 -15.22 5.28 13.05
N GLN A 335 -16.09 4.36 12.64
CA GLN A 335 -16.14 3.02 13.22
C GLN A 335 -14.85 2.24 12.92
N GLU A 336 -14.38 2.27 11.67
CA GLU A 336 -13.13 1.62 11.26
C GLU A 336 -11.91 2.20 11.98
N ILE A 337 -11.87 3.51 12.18
CA ILE A 337 -10.82 4.17 12.98
C ILE A 337 -10.86 3.68 14.44
N ILE A 338 -12.06 3.53 15.02
CA ILE A 338 -12.21 3.04 16.40
C ILE A 338 -11.71 1.60 16.50
N GLU A 339 -12.15 0.71 15.61
CA GLU A 339 -11.75 -0.70 15.58
C GLU A 339 -10.22 -0.81 15.41
N THR A 340 -9.63 -0.08 14.46
CA THR A 340 -8.18 -0.04 14.26
C THR A 340 -7.42 0.49 15.48
N THR A 341 -8.00 1.46 16.20
CA THR A 341 -7.37 2.03 17.41
C THR A 341 -7.44 1.05 18.58
N GLU A 342 -8.52 0.27 18.69
CA GLU A 342 -8.67 -0.77 19.71
C GLU A 342 -7.68 -1.91 19.48
N ASP A 343 -7.56 -2.39 18.23
CA ASP A 343 -6.57 -3.42 17.85
C ASP A 343 -5.14 -2.95 18.15
N PHE A 344 -4.79 -1.71 17.75
CA PHE A 344 -3.47 -1.15 18.03
C PHE A 344 -3.19 -1.01 19.53
N GLN A 345 -4.20 -0.74 20.35
CA GLN A 345 -4.04 -0.68 21.80
C GLN A 345 -3.81 -2.07 22.40
N GLU A 346 -4.48 -3.10 21.88
CA GLU A 346 -4.27 -4.50 22.30
C GLU A 346 -2.84 -4.97 21.99
N ASP A 347 -2.33 -4.66 20.79
CA ASP A 347 -0.94 -4.95 20.41
C ASP A 347 0.07 -4.24 21.32
N LEU A 348 -0.22 -2.99 21.69
CA LEU A 348 0.65 -2.20 22.54
C LEU A 348 0.68 -2.73 23.97
N ASP A 349 -0.47 -3.19 24.49
CA ASP A 349 -0.58 -3.85 25.79
C ASP A 349 0.14 -5.22 25.79
N ALA A 350 0.05 -5.98 24.69
CA ALA A 350 0.78 -7.24 24.53
C ALA A 350 2.30 -7.02 24.49
N LEU A 351 2.77 -6.03 23.72
CA LEU A 351 4.17 -5.66 23.67
C LEU A 351 4.71 -5.18 25.02
N GLU A 352 3.91 -4.41 25.77
CA GLU A 352 4.26 -3.99 27.14
C GLU A 352 4.43 -5.20 28.07
N ALA A 353 3.54 -6.21 27.97
CA ALA A 353 3.66 -7.44 28.74
C ALA A 353 4.92 -8.24 28.39
N ASP A 354 5.26 -8.37 27.11
CA ASP A 354 6.46 -9.07 26.66
C ASP A 354 7.76 -8.38 27.12
N ILE A 355 7.79 -7.04 27.07
CA ILE A 355 8.92 -6.25 27.59
C ILE A 355 9.10 -6.50 29.09
N TYR A 356 8.01 -6.55 29.86
CA TYR A 356 8.11 -6.84 31.29
C TYR A 356 8.58 -8.27 31.57
N ALA A 357 8.11 -9.25 30.81
CA ALA A 357 8.59 -10.63 30.94
C ALA A 357 10.09 -10.75 30.62
N ALA A 358 10.56 -10.11 29.54
CA ALA A 358 11.97 -10.10 29.18
C ALA A 358 12.86 -9.39 30.22
N LEU A 359 12.35 -8.34 30.86
CA LEU A 359 13.05 -7.66 31.96
C LEU A 359 13.16 -8.53 33.20
N ASP A 360 12.12 -9.30 33.53
CA ASP A 360 12.13 -10.25 34.65
C ASP A 360 13.13 -11.39 34.39
N ASP A 361 13.16 -11.95 33.17
CA ASP A 361 14.14 -12.97 32.78
C ASP A 361 15.57 -12.44 32.87
N LEU A 362 15.82 -11.23 32.36
CA LEU A 362 17.14 -10.61 32.41
C LEU A 362 17.59 -10.29 33.85
N GLN A 363 16.66 -9.92 34.74
CA GLN A 363 16.96 -9.77 36.16
C GLN A 363 17.31 -11.12 36.80
N SER A 364 16.61 -12.20 36.45
CA SER A 364 16.92 -13.55 36.92
C SER A 364 18.32 -14.00 36.47
N ASP A 365 18.72 -13.68 35.24
CA ASP A 365 20.05 -13.99 34.72
C ASP A 365 21.14 -13.20 35.45
N ILE A 366 20.90 -11.91 35.74
CA ILE A 366 21.83 -11.09 36.55
C ILE A 366 22.00 -11.70 37.93
N ASP A 367 20.90 -12.07 38.60
CA ASP A 367 20.95 -12.67 39.94
C ASP A 367 21.71 -14.00 39.92
N ALA A 368 21.56 -14.80 38.85
CA ALA A 368 22.30 -16.05 38.66
C ALA A 368 23.81 -15.82 38.45
N MET A 369 24.19 -14.84 37.62
CA MET A 369 25.59 -14.48 37.42
C MET A 369 26.24 -13.92 38.70
N GLU A 370 25.51 -13.10 39.46
CA GLU A 370 26.01 -12.60 40.75
C GLU A 370 26.26 -13.74 41.74
N ALA A 371 25.35 -14.72 41.80
CA ALA A 371 25.52 -15.91 42.64
C ALA A 371 26.69 -16.79 42.18
N GLU A 372 26.88 -16.97 40.87
CA GLU A 372 28.03 -17.71 40.31
C GLU A 372 29.35 -17.02 40.63
N ALA A 373 29.42 -15.69 40.46
CA ALA A 373 30.61 -14.90 40.78
C ALA A 373 30.93 -14.91 42.27
N GLU A 374 29.92 -14.87 43.15
CA GLU A 374 30.12 -14.99 44.60
C GLU A 374 30.68 -16.38 44.97
N ALA A 375 30.16 -17.45 44.35
CA ALA A 375 30.64 -18.80 44.56
C ALA A 375 32.08 -19.01 44.04
N GLU A 376 32.42 -18.46 42.87
CA GLU A 376 33.79 -18.49 42.34
C GLU A 376 34.76 -17.75 43.26
N ALA A 377 34.39 -16.56 43.74
CA ALA A 377 35.21 -15.79 44.67
C ALA A 377 35.42 -16.50 46.02
N GLU A 378 34.40 -17.19 46.54
CA GLU A 378 34.53 -18.00 47.76
C GLU A 378 35.49 -19.19 47.54
N ALA A 379 35.38 -19.87 46.40
CA ALA A 379 36.26 -20.99 46.05
C ALA A 379 37.73 -20.54 45.85
N GLU A 380 37.96 -19.40 45.19
CA GLU A 380 39.30 -18.82 45.05
C GLU A 380 39.90 -18.43 46.42
N ALA A 381 39.09 -17.89 47.33
CA ALA A 381 39.52 -17.54 48.67
C ALA A 381 39.88 -18.78 49.51
N GLU A 382 39.11 -19.86 49.41
CA GLU A 382 39.40 -21.14 50.07
C GLU A 382 40.70 -21.75 49.52
N ALA A 383 40.86 -21.79 48.19
CA ALA A 383 42.07 -22.31 47.55
C ALA A 383 43.32 -21.48 47.91
N ALA A 384 43.20 -20.15 48.00
CA ALA A 384 44.30 -19.28 48.43
C ALA A 384 44.69 -19.53 49.91
N ALA A 385 43.70 -19.74 50.78
CA ALA A 385 43.94 -20.06 52.19
C ALA A 385 44.61 -21.44 52.37
N GLU A 386 44.22 -22.44 51.58
CA GLU A 386 44.86 -23.76 51.56
C GLU A 386 46.32 -23.66 51.10
N ALA A 387 46.59 -22.92 50.01
CA ALA A 387 47.94 -22.71 49.51
C ALA A 387 48.85 -21.95 50.49
N GLU A 388 48.31 -20.95 51.21
CA GLU A 388 49.05 -20.23 52.26
C GLU A 388 49.37 -21.15 53.45
N ALA A 389 48.45 -22.05 53.81
CA ALA A 389 48.68 -23.04 54.87
C ALA A 389 49.76 -24.06 54.47
N GLU A 390 49.72 -24.59 53.24
CA GLU A 390 50.74 -25.52 52.73
C GLU A 390 52.13 -24.87 52.69
N ALA A 391 52.21 -23.61 52.22
CA ALA A 391 53.46 -22.86 52.21
C ALA A 391 54.04 -22.63 53.62
N LEU A 392 53.19 -22.39 54.62
CA LEU A 392 53.60 -22.25 56.02
C LEU A 392 54.11 -23.58 56.60
N GLU A 393 53.47 -24.71 56.25
CA GLU A 393 53.94 -26.04 56.66
C GLU A 393 55.32 -26.36 56.05
N GLU A 394 55.56 -26.00 54.79
CA GLU A 394 56.88 -26.13 54.16
C GLU A 394 57.95 -25.25 54.82
N GLU A 395 57.61 -24.01 55.20
CA GLU A 395 58.52 -23.10 55.91
C GLU A 395 58.91 -23.63 57.29
N ILE A 396 57.94 -24.13 58.07
CA ILE A 396 58.19 -24.74 59.38
C ILE A 396 59.08 -25.99 59.24
N ALA A 397 58.82 -26.85 58.25
CA ALA A 397 59.63 -28.04 58.02
C ALA A 397 61.08 -27.69 57.65
N ALA A 398 61.30 -26.62 56.88
CA ALA A 398 62.63 -26.14 56.55
C ALA A 398 63.37 -25.57 57.76
N GLU A 399 62.69 -24.81 58.63
CA GLU A 399 63.28 -24.32 59.90
C GLU A 399 63.63 -25.47 60.86
N GLU A 400 62.80 -26.51 60.93
CA GLU A 400 63.08 -27.73 61.71
C GLU A 400 64.33 -28.46 61.17
N GLU A 401 64.49 -28.58 59.85
CA GLU A 401 65.67 -29.21 59.24
C GLU A 401 66.96 -28.40 59.48
N GLU A 402 66.89 -27.06 59.41
CA GLU A 402 68.03 -26.18 59.71
C GLU A 402 68.45 -26.27 61.18
N THR A 403 67.48 -26.33 62.11
CA THR A 403 67.78 -26.49 63.54
C THR A 403 68.30 -27.89 63.89
N GLU A 404 67.82 -28.96 63.25
CA GLU A 404 68.41 -30.29 63.41
C GLU A 404 69.87 -30.32 62.92
N ALA A 405 70.18 -29.66 61.81
CA ALA A 405 71.54 -29.56 61.28
C ALA A 405 72.49 -28.76 62.19
N GLU A 406 72.03 -27.65 62.79
CA GLU A 406 72.82 -26.89 63.77
C GLU A 406 73.13 -27.73 65.03
N VAL A 407 72.17 -28.55 65.48
CA VAL A 407 72.37 -29.44 66.64
C VAL A 407 73.37 -30.56 66.33
N GLU A 408 73.34 -31.15 65.13
CA GLU A 408 74.34 -32.14 64.71
C GLU A 408 75.75 -31.54 64.63
N GLU A 409 75.91 -30.30 64.13
CA GLU A 409 77.22 -29.62 64.14
C GLU A 409 77.72 -29.33 65.56
N GLU A 410 76.85 -28.91 66.50
CA GLU A 410 77.25 -28.71 67.90
C GLU A 410 77.63 -30.02 68.61
N GLU A 411 76.95 -31.14 68.31
CA GLU A 411 77.31 -32.46 68.86
C GLU A 411 78.65 -32.98 68.30
N GLU A 412 78.96 -32.74 67.02
CA GLU A 412 80.27 -33.08 66.45
C GLU A 412 81.41 -32.24 67.05
N GLU A 413 81.19 -30.96 67.33
CA GLU A 413 82.19 -30.11 68.02
C GLU A 413 82.44 -30.54 69.48
N GLU A 414 81.41 -31.00 70.21
CA GLU A 414 81.58 -31.55 71.57
C GLU A 414 82.34 -32.89 71.57
N GLU A 415 82.15 -33.77 70.58
CA GLU A 415 82.91 -35.02 70.46
C GLU A 415 84.41 -34.78 70.12
N GLU A 416 84.73 -33.77 69.30
CA GLU A 416 86.13 -33.41 69.02
C GLU A 416 86.85 -32.82 70.26
N GLU A 417 86.15 -32.09 71.14
CA GLU A 417 86.73 -31.61 72.40
C GLU A 417 86.99 -32.73 73.43
N GLU A 418 86.23 -33.84 73.41
CA GLU A 418 86.46 -35.00 74.26
C GLU A 418 87.66 -35.87 73.82
N GLU A 419 88.03 -35.88 72.53
CA GLU A 419 89.22 -36.61 72.04
C GLU A 419 90.57 -35.88 72.26
N GLU A 420 90.55 -34.57 72.56
CA GLU A 420 91.77 -33.80 72.90
C GLU A 420 92.20 -33.87 74.38
N PHE A 421 91.40 -34.50 75.26
CA PHE A 421 91.70 -34.70 76.69
C PHE A 421 92.23 -36.11 77.02
#